data_AF-A0A920P3G7-F1
#
_entry.id   AF-A0A920P3G7-F1
#
_cell.length_a   1.000
_cell.length_b   1.000
_cell.length_c   1.000
_cell.angle_alpha   90.00
_cell.angle_beta   90.00
_cell.angle_gamma   90.00
#
_symmetry.space_group_name_H-M   'P 1'
#
loop_
_entity.id
_entity.type
_entity.pdbx_description
1 polymer ?
#
loop_
_entity_poly.entity_id
_entity_poly.type
_entity_poly.pdbx_seq_one_letter_code
_entity_poly.pdbx_strand_id
1 'polypeptide(L)' 'MASSEAEAAPSFYADVLPVLQQNCVDCHRPNAPDVGGITAPMSLMTYAEAYRWAPRIKRALRVATCLRGALMSNTRDLQG' A
#
# COMPACT_ATOMS: atom_id res chain seq x y z
N MET A 1 -2.13 8.67 28.47
CA MET A 1 -2.49 10.03 28.01
C MET A 1 -2.74 9.94 26.52
N ALA A 2 -3.94 10.30 26.07
CA ALA A 2 -4.29 10.29 24.65
C ALA A 2 -3.79 11.59 24.02
N SER A 3 -2.78 11.48 23.15
CA SER A 3 -2.39 12.59 22.28
C SER A 3 -3.44 12.71 21.18
N SER A 4 -4.43 13.57 21.41
CA SER A 4 -5.05 14.29 20.29
C SER A 4 -4.09 15.39 19.92
N GLU A 5 -3.13 15.06 19.05
CA GLU A 5 -2.51 16.07 18.20
C GLU A 5 -3.66 16.80 17.53
N ALA A 6 -3.72 18.13 17.60
CA ALA A 6 -4.57 18.88 16.68
C ALA A 6 -4.24 18.35 15.28
N GLU A 7 -5.21 17.72 14.61
CA GLU A 7 -4.98 16.86 13.44
C GLU A 7 -4.42 17.69 12.28
N ALA A 8 -3.13 17.97 12.35
CA ALA A 8 -2.37 18.59 11.31
C ALA A 8 -2.45 17.64 10.12
N ALA A 9 -2.86 18.17 8.97
CA ALA A 9 -2.97 17.35 7.77
C ALA A 9 -1.61 16.65 7.54
N PRO A 10 -1.59 15.32 7.40
CA PRO A 10 -0.35 14.59 7.22
C PRO A 10 0.39 15.14 6.00
N SER A 11 1.66 15.42 6.18
CA SER A 11 2.52 15.92 5.14
C SER A 11 3.00 14.76 4.26
N PHE A 12 3.18 15.02 2.96
CA PHE A 12 3.60 13.95 2.06
C PHE A 12 4.97 13.39 2.43
N TYR A 13 5.95 14.25 2.69
CA TYR A 13 7.33 13.81 2.88
C TYR A 13 7.60 13.20 4.25
N ALA A 14 6.95 13.68 5.33
CA ALA A 14 7.16 13.13 6.66
C ALA A 14 6.30 11.88 6.91
N ASP A 15 5.06 11.87 6.44
CA ASP A 15 4.07 10.89 6.90
C ASP A 15 3.72 9.86 5.81
N VAL A 16 3.61 10.29 4.56
CA VAL A 16 3.13 9.43 3.47
C VAL A 16 4.27 8.71 2.75
N LEU A 17 5.35 9.42 2.46
CA LEU A 17 6.49 8.89 1.69
C LEU A 17 7.13 7.66 2.36
N PRO A 18 7.38 7.63 3.69
CA PRO A 18 7.95 6.44 4.33
C PRO A 18 7.03 5.22 4.20
N VAL A 19 5.70 5.42 4.24
CA VAL A 19 4.73 4.33 4.10
C VAL A 19 4.75 3.76 2.68
N LEU A 20 4.79 4.64 1.67
CA LEU A 20 4.87 4.25 0.27
C LEU A 20 6.18 3.51 -0.02
N GLN A 21 7.30 4.00 0.50
CA GLN A 21 8.62 3.38 0.33
C GLN A 21 8.68 1.97 0.90
N GLN A 22 8.07 1.73 2.06
CA GLN A 22 8.11 0.43 2.74
C GLN A 22 7.18 -0.63 2.12
N ASN A 23 6.05 -0.23 1.50
CA ASN A 23 5.00 -1.19 1.14
C ASN A 23 4.63 -1.20 -0.34
N CYS A 24 4.87 -0.10 -1.06
CA CYS A 24 4.30 0.10 -2.38
C CYS A 24 5.37 0.25 -3.45
N VAL A 25 6.41 1.04 -3.15
CA VAL A 25 7.48 1.43 -4.08
C VAL A 25 8.29 0.25 -4.57
N ASP A 26 8.41 -0.83 -3.80
CA ASP A 26 9.17 -2.00 -4.22
C ASP A 26 8.67 -2.58 -5.54
N CYS A 27 7.36 -2.58 -5.73
CA CYS A 27 6.72 -2.96 -6.98
C CYS A 27 6.34 -1.75 -7.84
N HIS A 28 5.95 -0.61 -7.26
CA HIS A 28 5.56 0.63 -7.96
C HIS A 28 6.75 1.58 -8.20
N ARG A 29 7.85 1.05 -8.72
CA ARG A 29 9.02 1.79 -9.18
C ARG A 29 9.02 1.86 -10.73
N PRO A 30 9.70 2.85 -11.35
CA PRO A 30 9.71 2.98 -12.81
C PRO A 30 10.27 1.75 -13.55
N ASN A 31 11.16 0.98 -12.90
CA ASN A 31 11.68 -0.30 -13.39
C ASN A 31 11.14 -1.44 -12.52
N ALA A 32 9.82 -1.58 -12.48
CA ALA A 32 9.15 -2.57 -11.65
C ALA A 32 9.56 -4.00 -12.05
N PRO A 33 9.90 -4.89 -11.10
CA PRO A 33 10.05 -6.31 -11.39
C PRO A 33 8.70 -6.89 -11.80
N ASP A 34 8.70 -7.80 -12.77
CA ASP A 34 7.50 -8.53 -13.17
C ASP A 34 7.06 -9.47 -12.04
N VAL A 35 6.13 -9.01 -11.21
CA VAL A 35 5.56 -9.80 -10.12
C VAL A 35 4.43 -10.67 -10.67
N GLY A 36 4.75 -11.93 -10.96
CA GLY A 36 3.77 -12.86 -11.53
C GLY A 36 3.26 -12.45 -12.92
N GLY A 37 4.11 -11.80 -13.73
CA GLY A 37 3.75 -11.32 -15.07
C GLY A 37 2.95 -10.02 -15.08
N ILE A 38 2.83 -9.33 -13.93
CA ILE A 38 2.16 -8.03 -13.83
C ILE A 38 3.21 -6.96 -13.51
N THR A 39 3.41 -6.05 -14.45
CA THR A 39 4.25 -4.86 -14.26
C THR A 39 3.39 -3.73 -13.69
N ALA A 40 3.87 -3.04 -12.66
CA ALA A 40 3.17 -1.89 -12.12
C ALA A 40 3.07 -0.79 -13.19
N PRO A 41 1.86 -0.33 -13.56
CA PRO A 41 1.69 0.62 -14.66
C PRO A 41 2.06 2.06 -14.29
N MET A 42 2.53 2.29 -13.06
CA MET A 42 2.72 3.62 -12.50
C MET A 42 3.76 3.63 -11.37
N SER A 43 4.53 4.72 -11.29
CA SER A 43 5.47 4.98 -10.20
C SER A 43 4.80 5.69 -9.01
N LEU A 44 5.28 5.39 -7.80
CA LEU A 44 4.89 6.06 -6.55
C LEU A 44 6.06 6.76 -5.84
N MET A 45 7.15 7.02 -6.56
CA MET A 45 8.38 7.58 -5.99
C MET A 45 8.30 9.11 -5.77
N THR A 46 7.46 9.80 -6.54
CA THR A 46 7.31 11.25 -6.45
C THR A 46 5.91 11.66 -5.96
N TYR A 47 5.82 12.84 -5.34
CA TYR A 47 4.55 13.41 -4.90
C TYR A 47 3.55 13.56 -6.04
N ALA A 48 4.00 14.09 -7.19
CA ALA A 48 3.13 14.37 -8.33
C ALA A 48 2.47 13.10 -8.88
N GLU A 49 3.23 12.00 -8.95
CA GLU A 49 2.72 10.72 -9.40
C GLU A 49 1.80 10.10 -8.35
N ALA A 50 2.24 10.02 -7.09
CA ALA A 50 1.43 9.47 -6.00
C ALA A 50 0.08 10.22 -5.84
N TYR A 51 0.10 11.54 -5.95
CA TYR A 51 -1.10 12.39 -5.85
C TYR A 51 -2.10 12.11 -6.97
N ARG A 52 -1.63 11.99 -8.23
CA ARG A 52 -2.48 11.69 -9.39
C ARG A 52 -3.25 10.38 -9.22
N TRP A 53 -2.61 9.40 -8.57
CA TRP A 53 -3.18 8.06 -8.40
C TRP A 53 -3.85 7.84 -7.03
N ALA A 54 -3.74 8.78 -6.10
CA ALA A 54 -4.34 8.71 -4.76
C ALA A 54 -5.79 8.20 -4.70
N PRO A 55 -6.75 8.69 -5.53
CA PRO A 55 -8.12 8.17 -5.48
C PRO A 55 -8.22 6.71 -5.94
N ARG A 56 -7.39 6.29 -6.89
CA ARG A 56 -7.31 4.90 -7.35
C ARG A 56 -6.66 4.00 -6.31
N ILE A 57 -5.58 4.44 -5.68
CA ILE A 57 -4.90 3.72 -4.58
C ILE A 57 -5.90 3.52 -3.43
N LYS A 58 -6.59 4.59 -3.00
CA LYS A 58 -7.63 4.52 -1.96
C LYS A 58 -8.73 3.52 -2.30
N ARG A 59 -9.20 3.53 -3.55
CA ARG A 59 -10.20 2.56 -4.01
C ARG A 59 -9.62 1.15 -4.03
N ALA A 60 -8.42 0.95 -4.56
CA ALA A 60 -7.75 -0.34 -4.63
C ALA A 60 -7.56 -0.94 -3.24
N LEU A 61 -7.14 -0.15 -2.24
CA LEU A 61 -7.01 -0.63 -0.85
C LEU A 61 -8.35 -0.98 -0.19
N ARG A 62 -9.43 -0.28 -0.54
CA ARG A 62 -10.79 -0.54 -0.01
C ARG A 62 -11.49 -1.71 -0.69
N VAL A 63 -11.26 -1.84 -2.00
CA VAL A 63 -11.86 -2.86 -2.87
C VAL A 63 -11.00 -4.11 -2.93
N ALA A 64 -9.72 -4.03 -2.55
CA ALA A 64 -8.93 -5.17 -2.15
C ALA A 64 -9.58 -5.75 -0.90
N THR A 65 -10.62 -6.54 -1.15
CA THR A 65 -11.04 -7.65 -0.34
C THR A 65 -9.78 -8.24 0.24
N CYS A 66 -9.61 -8.02 1.54
CA CYS A 66 -8.71 -8.82 2.33
C CYS A 66 -8.93 -10.28 1.91
N LEU A 67 -7.99 -10.87 1.16
CA LEU A 67 -7.74 -12.31 1.29
C LEU A 67 -7.25 -12.65 2.71
N ARG A 68 -7.15 -11.67 3.61
CA ARG A 68 -7.19 -11.86 5.06
C ARG A 68 -8.58 -12.30 5.59
N GLY A 69 -9.56 -12.54 4.70
CA GLY A 69 -10.78 -13.33 4.95
C GLY A 69 -10.81 -14.68 4.22
N ALA A 70 -9.80 -15.02 3.42
CA ALA A 70 -9.64 -16.35 2.79
C ALA A 70 -8.55 -17.21 3.45
N LEU A 71 -7.81 -16.66 4.43
CA LEU A 71 -6.79 -17.37 5.22
C LEU A 71 -7.23 -17.65 6.67
N MET A 72 -8.54 -17.63 6.94
CA MET A 72 -9.13 -18.20 8.17
C MET A 72 -9.77 -19.58 7.90
N SER A 73 -9.23 -20.34 6.93
CA SER A 73 -9.71 -21.69 6.61
C SER A 73 -8.60 -22.71 6.40
N ASN A 74 -7.45 -22.58 7.09
CA ASN A 74 -6.61 -23.77 7.29
C ASN A 74 -5.82 -23.76 8.61
N THR A 75 -6.54 -23.91 9.73
CA THR A 75 -5.98 -24.46 10.97
C THR A 75 -6.06 -26.00 11.00
N ARG A 76 -5.85 -26.70 9.86
CA ARG A 76 -5.94 -28.17 9.78
C ARG A 76 -4.73 -28.86 9.12
N ASP A 77 -3.58 -28.18 8.99
CA ASP A 77 -2.34 -28.78 8.46
C ASP A 77 -1.08 -28.45 9.28
N LEU A 78 -1.25 -28.14 10.58
CA LEU A 78 -0.17 -28.07 11.56
C LEU A 78 -0.44 -29.00 12.74
N GLN A 79 -1.06 -30.15 12.46
CA GLN A 79 -1.09 -31.29 13.38
C GLN A 79 -0.53 -32.51 12.63
N GLY A 80 0.79 -32.65 12.72
CA GLY A 80 1.57 -33.82 12.32
C GLY A 80 2.84 -33.85 13.15
#